data_AF-A0A2T2SM82-F1
#
_entry.id   AF-A0A2T2SM82-F1
#
_cell.length_a   1.000
_cell.length_b   1.000
_cell.length_c   1.000
_cell.angle_alpha   90.00
_cell.angle_beta   90.00
_cell.angle_gamma   90.00
#
_symmetry.space_group_name_H-M   'P 1'
#
loop_
_entity.id
_entity.type
_entity.pdbx_description
1 polymer ?
#
loop_
_entity_poly.entity_id
_entity_poly.type
_entity_poly.pdbx_seq_one_letter_code
_entity_poly.pdbx_strand_id
1 'polypeptide(L)' 'ISFARQSYNDAVTRYNTERESFPTVILANMFNYNEAELFRVEVAEQRQAPDVSFS' A
#
# COMPACT_ATOMS: atom_id res chain seq x y z
N ILE A 1 -10.16 -8.24 -8.00
CA ILE A 1 -9.68 -7.53 -6.78
C ILE A 1 -8.22 -7.88 -6.44
N SER A 2 -7.78 -9.15 -6.51
CA SER A 2 -6.38 -9.52 -6.18
C SER A 2 -5.32 -8.82 -7.05
N PHE A 3 -5.53 -8.75 -8.37
CA PHE A 3 -4.58 -8.12 -9.31
C PHE A 3 -4.41 -6.61 -9.06
N ALA A 4 -5.49 -5.89 -8.76
CA ALA A 4 -5.44 -4.46 -8.46
C ALA A 4 -4.67 -4.15 -7.16
N ARG A 5 -4.76 -5.06 -6.17
CA ARG A 5 -3.98 -4.95 -4.92
C ARG A 5 -2.50 -5.20 -5.18
N GLN A 6 -2.18 -6.21 -5.97
CA GLN A 6 -0.80 -6.52 -6.35
C GLN A 6 -0.19 -5.32 -7.09
N SER A 7 -0.86 -4.80 -8.12
CA SER A 7 -0.36 -3.64 -8.87
C SER A 7 -0.18 -2.39 -8.01
N TYR A 8 -1.06 -2.16 -7.03
CA TYR A 8 -0.90 -1.06 -6.08
C TYR A 8 0.34 -1.25 -5.20
N ASN A 9 0.49 -2.43 -4.59
CA ASN A 9 1.64 -2.74 -3.74
C ASN A 9 2.96 -2.70 -4.51
N ASP A 10 2.96 -3.17 -5.76
CA ASP A 10 4.12 -3.10 -6.65
C ASP A 10 4.49 -1.63 -6.95
N ALA A 11 3.49 -0.79 -7.24
CA ALA A 11 3.70 0.64 -7.49
C ALA A 11 4.23 1.37 -6.25
N VAL A 12 3.67 1.09 -5.07
CA VAL A 12 4.12 1.66 -3.78
C VAL A 12 5.56 1.23 -3.46
N THR A 13 5.87 -0.06 -3.64
CA THR A 13 7.22 -0.59 -3.41
C THR A 13 8.24 0.08 -4.34
N ARG A 14 7.90 0.21 -5.63
CA ARG A 14 8.74 0.91 -6.61
C ARG A 14 8.94 2.38 -6.22
N TYR A 15 7.87 3.09 -5.89
CA TYR A 15 7.93 4.49 -5.44
C TYR A 15 8.85 4.65 -4.23
N ASN A 16 8.69 3.83 -3.19
CA ASN A 16 9.50 3.91 -1.98
C ASN A 16 10.98 3.62 -2.28
N THR A 17 11.26 2.63 -3.13
CA THR A 17 12.62 2.29 -3.56
C THR A 17 13.28 3.43 -4.34
N GLU A 18 12.55 4.04 -5.27
CA GLU A 18 13.03 5.18 -6.06
C GLU A 18 13.23 6.42 -5.17
N ARG A 19 12.34 6.67 -4.20
CA ARG A 19 12.45 7.75 -3.20
C ARG A 19 13.70 7.61 -2.34
N GLU A 20 14.06 6.39 -1.94
CA GLU A 20 15.22 6.10 -1.08
C GLU A 20 16.54 6.01 -1.85
N SER A 21 16.50 6.03 -3.18
CA SER A 21 17.69 5.97 -4.03
C SER A 21 18.36 7.34 -4.19
N PHE A 22 19.68 7.38 -4.34
CA PHE A 22 20.39 8.59 -4.73
C PHE A 22 20.15 8.89 -6.22
N PRO A 23 19.89 10.16 -6.62
CA PRO A 23 19.83 11.37 -5.80
C PRO A 23 18.44 11.71 -5.24
N THR A 24 17.42 10.93 -5.60
CA THR A 24 16.01 11.17 -5.24
C THR A 24 15.80 11.38 -3.75
N VAL A 25 16.51 10.66 -2.88
CA VAL A 25 16.40 10.79 -1.41
C VAL A 25 16.70 12.22 -0.92
N ILE A 26 17.56 12.96 -1.60
CA ILE A 26 17.88 14.35 -1.25
C ILE A 26 16.69 15.24 -1.60
N LEU A 27 16.15 15.09 -2.80
CA LEU A 27 14.98 15.84 -3.26
C LEU A 27 13.74 15.48 -2.44
N ALA A 28 13.56 14.20 -2.11
CA ALA A 28 12.46 13.71 -1.29
C ALA A 28 12.45 14.38 0.08
N ASN A 29 13.62 14.44 0.75
CA ASN A 29 13.75 15.14 2.02
C ASN A 29 13.57 16.66 1.89
N MET A 30 14.10 17.29 0.84
CA MET A 30 13.96 18.74 0.61
C MET A 30 12.51 19.18 0.39
N PHE A 31 11.72 18.37 -0.31
CA PHE A 31 10.32 18.67 -0.64
C PHE A 31 9.31 17.92 0.23
N ASN A 32 9.79 17.26 1.28
CA ASN A 32 8.97 16.53 2.26
C ASN A 32 8.08 15.43 1.64
N TYR A 33 8.60 14.73 0.63
CA TYR A 33 7.97 13.52 0.10
C TYR A 33 8.24 12.34 1.04
N ASN A 34 7.17 11.74 1.57
CA ASN A 34 7.23 10.66 2.55
C ASN A 34 7.00 9.28 1.93
N GLU A 35 7.22 8.22 2.72
CA GLU A 35 6.86 6.85 2.35
C GLU A 35 5.38 6.71 2.02
N ALA A 36 5.09 5.94 0.98
CA ALA A 36 3.74 5.48 0.69
C ALA A 36 3.46 4.16 1.43
N GLU A 37 2.28 4.04 2.03
CA GLU A 37 1.88 2.83 2.74
C GLU A 37 1.40 1.73 1.78
N LEU A 38 1.80 0.49 2.06
CA LEU A 38 1.33 -0.68 1.32
C LEU A 38 -0.11 -1.01 1.69
N PHE A 39 -0.90 -1.44 0.71
CA PHE A 39 -2.23 -1.98 0.96
C PHE A 39 -2.10 -3.37 1.56
N ARG A 40 -2.07 -3.43 2.90
CA ARG A 40 -2.10 -4.67 3.68
C ARG A 40 -3.54 -4.93 4.11
N VAL A 41 -4.03 -6.14 3.87
CA VAL A 41 -5.29 -6.59 4.47
C VAL A 41 -4.97 -6.92 5.92
N GLU A 42 -5.09 -5.95 6.82
CA GLU A 42 -4.82 -6.13 8.26
C GLU A 42 -5.86 -7.01 8.96
N VAL A 43 -6.92 -7.42 8.27
CA VAL A 43 -8.09 -8.01 8.91
C VAL A 43 -8.48 -9.29 8.17
N ALA A 44 -8.00 -10.43 8.67
CA ALA A 44 -8.60 -11.74 8.37
C ALA A 44 -10.10 -11.77 8.76
N GLU A 45 -10.56 -10.85 9.61
CA GLU A 45 -11.96 -10.70 10.03
C GLU A 45 -12.88 -10.11 8.93
N GLN A 46 -12.35 -9.46 7.88
CA GLN A 46 -13.17 -9.05 6.72
C GLN A 46 -13.51 -10.22 5.78
N ARG A 47 -13.00 -11.42 6.06
CA ARG A 47 -13.44 -12.67 5.42
C ARG A 47 -14.61 -13.34 6.14
N GLN A 48 -15.11 -12.79 7.25
CA GLN A 48 -16.36 -13.29 7.82
C GLN A 48 -17.52 -12.79 6.97
N ALA A 49 -18.16 -13.71 6.25
CA ALA A 49 -19.42 -13.43 5.59
C ALA A 49 -20.41 -12.87 6.63
N PRO A 50 -21.21 -11.83 6.30
CA PRO A 50 -22.26 -11.38 7.20
C PRO A 50 -23.20 -12.55 7.48
N ASP A 51 -23.40 -12.87 8.75
CA ASP A 51 -24.32 -13.93 9.17
C ASP A 51 -25.76 -13.43 8.94
N VAL A 52 -26.32 -13.77 7.79
CA VAL A 52 -27.68 -13.37 7.40
C VAL A 52 -28.68 -14.32 8.07
N SER A 53 -29.15 -13.92 9.25
CA SER A 53 -30.34 -14.52 9.86
C SER A 53 -31.59 -13.98 9.19
N PHE A 54 -32.32 -14.85 8.47
CA PHE A 54 -33.69 -14.59 8.04
C PHE A 54 -34.62 -15.02 9.18
N SER A 55 -34.94 -14.10 10.08
CA SER A 55 -36.06 -14.23 11.04
C SER A 55 -37.28 -13.49 10.49
#